data_AF-A0A2M8CHY6-F1
#
_entry.id   AF-A0A2M8CHY6-F1
#
_cell.length_a   1.000
_cell.length_b   1.000
_cell.length_c   1.000
_cell.angle_alpha   90.00
_cell.angle_beta   90.00
_cell.angle_gamma   90.00
#
_symmetry.space_group_name_H-M   'P 1'
#
loop_
_entity.id
_entity.type
_entity.pdbx_description
1 polymer ?
#
loop_
_entity_poly.entity_id
_entity_poly.type
_entity_poly.pdbx_seq_one_letter_code
_entity_poly.pdbx_strand_id
1 'polypeptide(L)' 'MNGDLDKWKKSIGDRHMPWINVNGTRSATPDFHDLYDIHGTPVIYLLDQEMKIIAKRISADQIPGLIDNMAQTKK' A
#
# COMPACT_ATOMS: atom_id res chain seq x y z
N MET A 1 1.73 -10.03 -13.76
CA MET A 1 0.58 -10.64 -13.05
C MET A 1 1.06 -11.89 -12.30
N ASN A 2 0.83 -11.95 -10.98
CA ASN A 2 1.13 -13.13 -10.17
C ASN A 2 0.08 -14.21 -10.47
N GLY A 3 0.50 -15.30 -11.12
CA GLY A 3 -0.40 -16.29 -11.72
C GLY A 3 -1.16 -17.19 -10.76
N ASP A 4 -1.05 -16.99 -9.43
CA ASP A 4 -1.63 -17.92 -8.45
C ASP A 4 -2.41 -17.19 -7.35
N LEU A 5 -3.69 -16.92 -7.66
CA LEU A 5 -4.63 -16.27 -6.74
C LEU A 5 -4.87 -17.11 -5.48
N ASP A 6 -4.83 -18.44 -5.59
CA ASP A 6 -5.10 -19.34 -4.47
C ASP A 6 -3.94 -19.34 -3.48
N LYS A 7 -2.69 -19.37 -3.95
CA LYS A 7 -1.52 -19.16 -3.08
C LYS A 7 -1.54 -17.81 -2.38
N TRP A 8 -1.96 -16.75 -3.07
CA TRP A 8 -2.09 -15.42 -2.45
C TRP A 8 -3.14 -15.44 -1.34
N LYS A 9 -4.36 -15.94 -1.61
CA LYS A 9 -5.43 -16.04 -0.61
C LYS A 9 -5.00 -16.86 0.61
N LYS A 10 -4.36 -18.01 0.40
CA LYS A 10 -3.83 -18.84 1.48
C LYS A 10 -2.82 -18.07 2.35
N SER A 11 -1.91 -17.34 1.71
CA SER A 11 -0.88 -16.57 2.42
C SER A 11 -1.46 -15.45 3.30
N ILE A 12 -2.53 -14.80 2.86
CA ILE A 12 -3.26 -13.81 3.67
C ILE A 12 -3.91 -14.47 4.89
N GLY A 13 -4.56 -15.63 4.69
CA GLY A 13 -5.19 -16.42 5.75
C GLY A 13 -4.18 -16.89 6.80
N ASP A 14 -3.09 -17.52 6.37
CA ASP A 14 -2.04 -18.06 7.27
C ASP A 14 -1.40 -16.96 8.14
N ARG A 15 -1.24 -15.74 7.58
CA ARG A 15 -0.59 -14.62 8.26
C ARG A 15 -1.53 -13.78 9.12
N HIS A 16 -2.83 -14.09 9.13
CA HIS A 16 -3.84 -13.39 9.94
C HIS A 16 -3.78 -11.87 9.78
N MET A 17 -3.61 -11.37 8.55
CA MET A 17 -3.42 -9.94 8.31
C MET A 17 -4.72 -9.17 8.61
N PRO A 18 -4.73 -8.21 9.56
CA PRO A 18 -5.95 -7.56 10.04
C PRO A 18 -6.44 -6.41 9.15
N TRP A 19 -5.78 -6.16 8.02
CA TRP A 19 -6.08 -5.06 7.10
C TRP A 19 -6.67 -5.54 5.78
N ILE A 20 -7.14 -4.60 4.97
CA ILE A 20 -7.67 -4.88 3.63
C ILE A 20 -6.52 -5.34 2.73
N ASN A 21 -6.65 -6.54 2.16
CA ASN A 21 -5.69 -7.11 1.22
C ASN A 21 -6.34 -7.20 -0.16
N VAL A 22 -5.68 -6.66 -1.19
CA VAL A 22 -6.18 -6.64 -2.57
C VAL A 22 -5.12 -7.17 -3.54
N ASN A 23 -5.57 -7.64 -4.72
CA ASN A 23 -4.71 -8.12 -5.80
C ASN A 23 -5.18 -7.52 -7.13
N GLY A 24 -4.28 -6.84 -7.86
CA GLY A 24 -4.58 -6.18 -9.14
C GLY A 24 -4.70 -7.10 -10.37
N THR A 25 -4.66 -8.43 -10.21
CA THR A 25 -4.74 -9.39 -11.34
C THR A 25 -6.04 -9.25 -12.15
N ARG A 26 -7.11 -8.73 -11.53
CA ARG A 26 -8.40 -8.44 -12.19
C ARG A 26 -8.87 -7.04 -11.81
N SER A 27 -8.23 -6.01 -12.34
CA SER A 27 -8.65 -4.62 -12.13
C SER A 27 -9.57 -4.12 -13.25
N ALA A 28 -10.55 -3.29 -12.89
CA ALA A 28 -11.33 -2.50 -13.85
C ALA A 28 -10.58 -1.24 -14.32
N THR A 29 -9.50 -0.87 -13.62
CA THR A 29 -8.61 0.25 -13.96
C THR A 29 -7.42 -0.24 -14.79
N PRO A 30 -6.66 0.68 -15.40
CA PRO A 30 -5.32 0.38 -15.91
C PRO A 30 -4.41 -0.24 -14.85
N ASP A 31 -3.28 -0.80 -15.30
CA ASP A 31 -2.31 -1.47 -14.44
C ASP A 31 -1.85 -0.52 -13.32
N PHE A 32 -1.99 -0.97 -12.07
CA PHE A 32 -1.63 -0.17 -10.92
C PHE A 32 -0.12 0.08 -10.83
N HIS A 33 0.72 -0.75 -11.47
CA HIS A 33 2.16 -0.47 -11.56
C HIS A 33 2.42 0.81 -12.34
N ASP A 34 1.69 1.04 -13.44
CA ASP A 34 1.84 2.26 -14.24
C ASP A 34 1.22 3.46 -13.52
N LEU A 35 0.00 3.30 -12.99
CA LEU A 35 -0.73 4.37 -12.31
C LEU A 35 0.00 4.90 -11.07
N TYR A 36 0.74 4.04 -10.36
CA TYR A 36 1.46 4.37 -9.14
C TYR A 36 2.98 4.30 -9.31
N ASP A 37 3.52 4.30 -10.54
CA ASP A 37 4.98 4.35 -10.80
C ASP A 37 5.79 3.27 -10.06
N ILE A 38 5.28 2.03 -10.03
CA ILE A 38 5.85 0.91 -9.27
C ILE A 38 6.84 0.14 -10.14
N HIS A 39 8.14 0.41 -9.95
CA HIS A 39 9.24 -0.30 -10.61
C HIS A 39 9.87 -1.44 -9.76
N GLY A 40 9.42 -1.63 -8.53
CA GLY A 40 9.95 -2.61 -7.61
C GLY A 40 9.04 -2.82 -6.42
N THR A 41 9.27 -3.89 -5.66
CA THR A 41 8.51 -4.19 -4.44
C THR A 41 9.48 -4.48 -3.29
N PRO A 42 9.12 -4.15 -2.03
CA PRO A 42 7.92 -3.43 -1.60
C PRO A 42 7.99 -1.91 -1.87
N VAL A 43 6.82 -1.27 -2.04
CA VAL A 43 6.68 0.20 -2.09
C VAL A 43 5.51 0.61 -1.20
N ILE A 44 5.71 1.63 -0.37
CA ILE A 44 4.70 2.16 0.55
C ILE A 44 4.40 3.61 0.16
N TYR A 45 3.10 3.93 0.10
CA TYR A 45 2.55 5.26 -0.04
C TYR A 45 1.75 5.60 1.21
N LEU A 46 1.93 6.82 1.72
CA LEU A 46 1.09 7.38 2.78
C LEU A 46 0.23 8.49 2.16
N LEU A 47 -1.07 8.43 2.40
CA LEU A 47 -2.04 9.37 1.86
C LEU A 47 -2.79 10.05 3.01
N ASP A 48 -3.18 11.31 2.79
CA ASP A 48 -4.09 12.00 3.71
C ASP A 48 -5.57 11.66 3.42
N GLN A 49 -6.48 12.30 4.17
CA GLN A 49 -7.92 12.10 4.06
C GLN A 49 -8.51 12.58 2.73
N GLU A 50 -7.79 13.44 2.00
CA GLU A 50 -8.17 13.93 0.66
C GLU A 50 -7.51 13.09 -0.45
N MET A 51 -6.92 11.94 -0.11
CA MET A 51 -6.20 11.06 -1.02
C MET A 51 -4.95 11.71 -1.64
N LYS A 52 -4.40 12.76 -1.03
CA LYS A 52 -3.13 13.34 -1.46
C LYS A 52 -1.98 12.51 -0.93
N ILE A 53 -1.00 12.23 -1.79
CA ILE A 53 0.22 11.54 -1.39
C ILE A 53 1.06 12.49 -0.53
N ILE A 54 1.25 12.12 0.73
CA ILE A 54 2.01 12.89 1.73
C ILE A 54 3.39 12.28 2.01
N ALA A 55 3.58 11.00 1.70
CA ALA A 55 4.89 10.37 1.61
C ALA A 55 4.86 9.21 0.61
N LYS A 56 6.00 8.95 -0.06
CA LYS A 56 6.14 7.86 -1.03
C LYS A 56 7.50 7.17 -0.88
N ARG A 57 7.56 5.87 -1.18
CA ARG A 57 8.79 5.05 -1.17
C ARG A 57 9.49 5.08 0.20
N ILE A 58 8.71 5.01 1.27
CA ILE A 58 9.18 4.99 2.66
C ILE A 58 9.27 3.54 3.18
N SER A 59 10.07 3.33 4.22
CA SER A 59 10.07 2.07 4.97
C SER A 59 8.97 2.06 6.05
N ALA A 60 8.59 0.86 6.49
CA ALA A 60 7.48 0.70 7.43
C ALA A 60 7.75 1.35 8.81
N ASP A 61 9.01 1.35 9.25
CA ASP A 61 9.47 1.97 10.49
C ASP A 61 9.39 3.50 10.48
N GLN A 62 9.35 4.13 9.31
CA GLN A 62 9.20 5.58 9.18
C GLN A 62 7.75 6.05 9.35
N ILE A 63 6.77 5.16 9.20
CA ILE A 63 5.34 5.51 9.20
C ILE A 63 4.91 6.22 10.49
N PRO A 64 5.21 5.70 11.70
CA PRO A 64 4.74 6.34 12.94
C PRO A 64 5.22 7.79 13.08
N GLY A 65 6.51 8.04 12.85
CA GLY A 65 7.08 9.38 12.94
C GLY A 65 6.50 10.36 11.90
N LEU A 66 6.19 9.87 10.70
CA LEU A 66 5.52 10.69 9.68
C LEU A 66 4.10 11.08 10.11
N ILE A 67 3.33 10.13 10.67
CA ILE A 67 1.98 10.39 11.17
C ILE A 67 2.02 11.39 12.33
N ASP A 68 2.93 11.20 13.30
CA ASP A 68 3.06 12.06 14.47
C ASP A 68 3.43 13.49 14.08
N ASN A 69 4.36 13.65 13.12
CA ASN A 69 4.73 14.97 12.62
C ASN A 69 3.55 15.68 11.97
N MET A 70 2.75 14.98 11.15
CA MET A 70 1.59 15.57 10.48
C MET A 70 0.46 15.93 11.44
N ALA A 71 0.27 15.17 12.51
CA ALA A 71 -0.69 15.50 13.56
C ALA A 71 -0.28 16.78 14.31
N GLN A 72 1.02 17.02 14.50
CA GLN A 72 1.54 18.22 15.16
C GLN A 72 1.42 19.47 14.29
N THR A 73 1.65 19.37 12.98
CA THR A 73 1.56 20.52 12.06
C THR A 73 0.12 21.02 11.83
N LYS A 74 -0.90 20.25 12.24
CA LYS A 74 -2.32 20.65 12.15
C LYS A 74 -2.84 21.39 13.41
N LYS A 75 -1.99 21.63 14.41
CA LYS A 75 -2.27 22.50 15.56
C LYS A 75 -1.79 23.93 15.30
#